data_AF-A0A355BUD9-F1
#
_entry.id   AF-A0A355BUD9-F1
#
_cell.length_a   1.000
_cell.length_b   1.000
_cell.length_c   1.000
_cell.angle_alpha   90.00
_cell.angle_beta   90.00
_cell.angle_gamma   90.00
#
_symmetry.space_group_name_H-M   'P 1'
#
loop_
_entity.id
_entity.type
_entity.pdbx_description
1 polymer ?
#
loop_
_entity_poly.entity_id
_entity_poly.type
_entity_poly.pdbx_seq_one_letter_code
_entity_poly.pdbx_strand_id
1 'polypeptide(L)'
;MQIFIVGDATNLEEARQKFGSVHRVEFAQDPLSITKEDVLFDFTIHDHAGRIAIYLQSAGSIFLNCSFVSLRTLGVDRKLFGFCGLPTLFNRSLLEVSCARPEDQEGMKQVLTSLGTAYGMVADQAGMAAPRIIARIINEAYAALEDGTATREDIDLAMKLGTNYPWGPFEWCERLGRNHVIRLLNAAYRESGDERYKPSN
;
A
#
# COMPACT_ATOMS: atom_id res chain seq x y z
N MET A 1 -10.66 -17.10 9.32
CA MET A 1 -9.84 -17.58 8.19
C MET A 1 -8.37 -17.53 8.56
N GLN A 2 -7.49 -18.17 7.80
CA GLN A 2 -6.05 -17.98 7.92
C GLN A 2 -5.61 -16.85 6.97
N ILE A 3 -4.78 -15.94 7.48
CA ILE A 3 -4.17 -14.87 6.70
C ILE A 3 -2.66 -15.12 6.62
N PHE A 4 -2.15 -15.14 5.40
CA PHE A 4 -0.74 -15.35 5.11
C PHE A 4 -0.07 -14.06 4.62
N ILE A 5 1.10 -13.77 5.18
CA ILE A 5 1.89 -12.60 4.85
C ILE A 5 3.14 -13.04 4.08
N VAL A 6 3.36 -12.44 2.91
CA VAL A 6 4.65 -12.48 2.21
C VAL A 6 5.26 -11.08 2.36
N GLY A 7 6.29 -10.97 3.18
CA GLY A 7 6.87 -9.69 3.60
C GLY A 7 7.87 -9.88 4.74
N ASP A 8 8.09 -8.82 5.50
CA ASP A 8 8.98 -8.82 6.66
C ASP A 8 8.21 -8.86 8.00
N ALA A 9 8.96 -8.80 9.11
CA ALA A 9 8.41 -8.81 10.46
C ALA A 9 7.50 -7.61 10.75
N THR A 10 7.80 -6.44 10.17
CA THR A 10 6.97 -5.23 10.32
C THR A 10 5.61 -5.45 9.65
N ASN A 11 5.61 -6.02 8.44
CA ASN A 11 4.36 -6.33 7.73
C ASN A 11 3.51 -7.34 8.50
N LEU A 12 4.12 -8.39 9.06
CA LEU A 12 3.41 -9.38 9.87
C LEU A 12 2.82 -8.77 11.14
N GLU A 13 3.57 -7.92 11.83
CA GLU A 13 3.11 -7.25 13.05
C GLU A 13 1.93 -6.32 12.76
N GLU A 14 2.02 -5.49 11.72
CA GLU A 14 0.88 -4.64 11.32
C GLU A 14 -0.36 -5.48 10.93
N ALA A 15 -0.17 -6.61 10.26
CA ALA A 15 -1.26 -7.51 9.93
C ALA A 15 -1.90 -8.16 11.16
N ARG A 16 -1.11 -8.52 12.17
CA ARG A 16 -1.62 -9.02 13.44
C ARG A 16 -2.38 -7.95 14.22
N GLN A 17 -1.90 -6.72 14.22
CA GLN A 17 -2.62 -5.62 14.85
C GLN A 17 -3.95 -5.35 14.14
N LYS A 18 -3.99 -5.46 12.81
CA LYS A 18 -5.20 -5.23 12.01
C LYS A 18 -6.23 -6.34 12.10
N PHE A 19 -5.79 -7.60 12.01
CA PHE A 19 -6.66 -8.76 11.80
C PHE A 19 -6.58 -9.82 12.90
N GLY A 20 -5.57 -9.76 13.77
CA GLY A 20 -5.22 -10.81 14.73
C GLY A 20 -6.21 -11.00 15.88
N SER A 21 -7.15 -10.06 16.09
CA SER A 21 -8.23 -10.21 17.06
C SER A 21 -9.29 -11.22 16.62
N VAL A 22 -9.41 -11.49 15.30
CA VAL A 22 -10.44 -12.36 14.71
C VAL A 22 -9.84 -13.49 13.89
N HIS A 23 -8.68 -13.26 13.27
CA HIS A 23 -8.06 -14.19 12.31
C HIS A 23 -6.68 -14.62 12.77
N ARG A 24 -6.25 -15.81 12.33
CA ARG A 24 -4.86 -16.25 12.52
C ARG A 24 -3.99 -15.66 11.42
N VAL A 25 -2.91 -14.98 11.81
CA VAL A 25 -2.03 -14.25 10.90
C VAL A 25 -0.58 -14.74 11.04
N GLU A 26 -0.03 -15.28 9.95
CA GLU A 26 1.29 -15.92 9.92
C GLU A 26 2.02 -15.62 8.61
N PHE A 27 3.33 -15.86 8.57
CA PHE A 27 4.07 -15.83 7.32
C PHE A 27 3.61 -16.96 6.39
N ALA A 28 3.60 -16.70 5.09
CA ALA A 28 3.47 -17.75 4.09
C ALA A 28 4.76 -18.59 4.06
N GLN A 29 4.66 -19.89 4.35
CA GLN A 29 5.77 -20.82 4.16
C GLN A 29 5.93 -21.18 2.67
N ASP A 30 4.80 -21.46 2.01
CA ASP A 30 4.70 -21.62 0.56
C ASP A 30 3.44 -20.87 0.07
N PRO A 31 3.57 -19.82 -0.74
CA PRO A 31 2.44 -19.06 -1.25
C PRO A 31 1.46 -19.86 -2.13
N LEU A 32 1.84 -21.06 -2.63
CA LEU A 32 0.96 -21.96 -3.37
C LEU A 32 0.07 -22.84 -2.50
N SER A 33 0.41 -22.99 -1.22
CA SER A 33 -0.28 -23.91 -0.32
C SER A 33 -1.60 -23.38 0.25
N ILE A 34 -2.00 -22.15 -0.12
CA ILE A 34 -3.20 -21.52 0.43
C ILE A 34 -4.48 -22.08 -0.18
N THR A 35 -5.51 -22.24 0.66
CA THR A 35 -6.82 -22.76 0.27
C THR A 35 -7.79 -21.64 -0.11
N LYS A 36 -8.98 -21.99 -0.63
CA LYS A 36 -9.99 -21.00 -1.06
C LYS A 36 -10.55 -20.16 0.10
N GLU A 37 -10.45 -20.67 1.32
CA GLU A 37 -10.84 -19.99 2.56
C GLU A 37 -9.78 -19.02 3.08
N ASP A 38 -8.57 -19.05 2.52
CA ASP A 38 -7.42 -18.29 3.00
C ASP A 38 -7.22 -16.99 2.20
N VAL A 39 -6.56 -16.04 2.86
CA VAL A 39 -6.16 -14.77 2.25
C VAL A 39 -4.66 -14.62 2.31
N LEU A 40 -4.03 -14.20 1.22
CA LEU A 40 -2.61 -13.87 1.18
C LEU A 40 -2.40 -12.40 0.84
N PHE A 41 -1.57 -11.71 1.62
CA PHE A 41 -1.08 -10.36 1.33
C PHE A 41 0.41 -10.45 0.95
N ASP A 42 0.74 -10.14 -0.31
CA ASP A 42 2.13 -10.00 -0.76
C ASP A 42 2.57 -8.54 -0.76
N PHE A 43 3.38 -8.19 0.24
CA PHE A 43 3.97 -6.86 0.41
C PHE A 43 5.11 -6.58 -0.57
N THR A 44 5.67 -7.62 -1.16
CA THR A 44 6.96 -7.62 -1.89
C THR A 44 6.82 -7.88 -3.39
N ILE A 45 5.58 -7.98 -3.90
CA ILE A 45 5.29 -8.30 -5.30
C ILE A 45 6.02 -7.39 -6.31
N HIS A 46 6.27 -6.13 -5.91
CA HIS A 46 6.96 -5.13 -6.71
C HIS A 46 8.43 -5.47 -7.01
N ASP A 47 9.05 -6.36 -6.23
CA ASP A 47 10.41 -6.90 -6.46
C ASP A 47 10.37 -8.35 -6.97
N HIS A 48 9.19 -8.97 -7.01
CA HIS A 48 9.00 -10.39 -7.32
C HIS A 48 7.84 -10.65 -8.28
N ALA A 49 7.71 -9.83 -9.33
CA ALA A 49 6.61 -9.92 -10.31
C ALA A 49 6.44 -11.32 -10.95
N GLY A 50 7.49 -12.15 -10.98
CA GLY A 50 7.39 -13.55 -11.42
C GLY A 50 6.41 -14.41 -10.60
N ARG A 51 6.08 -14.01 -9.37
CA ARG A 51 5.08 -14.72 -8.53
C ARG A 51 3.65 -14.58 -9.06
N ILE A 52 3.37 -13.64 -9.97
CA ILE A 52 2.04 -13.53 -10.58
C ILE A 52 1.64 -14.85 -11.22
N ALA A 53 2.51 -15.50 -12.00
CA ALA A 53 2.20 -16.79 -12.65
C ALA A 53 1.78 -17.90 -11.67
N ILE A 54 2.30 -17.84 -10.45
CA ILE A 54 2.01 -18.74 -9.32
C ILE A 54 0.65 -18.37 -8.71
N TYR A 55 0.43 -17.09 -8.42
CA TYR A 55 -0.80 -16.56 -7.83
C TYR A 55 -2.03 -16.77 -8.71
N LEU A 56 -1.88 -16.70 -10.03
CA LEU A 56 -2.95 -16.97 -10.98
C LEU A 56 -3.46 -18.42 -10.95
N GLN A 57 -2.73 -19.34 -10.31
CA GLN A 57 -3.10 -20.75 -10.14
C GLN A 57 -3.63 -21.07 -8.75
N SER A 58 -3.57 -20.10 -7.81
CA SER A 58 -4.01 -20.31 -6.43
C SER A 58 -5.53 -20.37 -6.33
N ALA A 59 -6.02 -21.18 -5.39
CA ALA A 59 -7.43 -21.22 -5.03
C ALA A 59 -7.84 -20.09 -4.06
N GLY A 60 -6.87 -19.51 -3.34
CA GLY A 60 -7.09 -18.50 -2.31
C GLY A 60 -7.29 -17.08 -2.84
N SER A 61 -7.65 -16.16 -1.94
CA SER A 61 -7.80 -14.74 -2.29
C SER A 61 -6.49 -14.00 -2.06
N ILE A 62 -5.95 -13.38 -3.11
CA ILE A 62 -4.61 -12.79 -3.08
C ILE A 62 -4.70 -11.28 -3.25
N PHE A 63 -4.04 -10.57 -2.34
CA PHE A 63 -3.86 -9.13 -2.33
C PHE A 63 -2.38 -8.80 -2.56
N LEU A 64 -2.12 -7.90 -3.51
CA LEU A 64 -0.81 -7.50 -3.98
C LEU A 64 -0.54 -6.04 -3.61
N ASN A 65 0.62 -5.75 -3.03
CA ASN A 65 0.93 -4.40 -2.60
C ASN A 65 1.13 -3.46 -3.80
N CYS A 66 0.15 -2.59 -4.03
CA CYS A 66 0.11 -1.65 -5.14
C CYS A 66 0.65 -0.25 -4.78
N SER A 67 1.37 -0.14 -3.66
CA SER A 67 2.00 1.12 -3.25
C SER A 67 3.09 1.58 -4.23
N PHE A 68 3.67 0.67 -5.01
CA PHE A 68 4.78 0.97 -5.95
C PHE A 68 4.56 0.46 -7.38
N VAL A 69 3.47 -0.29 -7.63
CA VAL A 69 3.13 -0.92 -8.91
C VAL A 69 1.61 -0.98 -9.03
N SER A 70 1.07 -1.06 -10.24
CA SER A 70 -0.35 -1.34 -10.48
C SER A 70 -0.57 -2.79 -10.90
N LEU A 71 -1.76 -3.33 -10.65
CA LEU A 71 -2.16 -4.66 -11.14
C LEU A 71 -2.04 -4.75 -12.66
N ARG A 72 -2.38 -3.66 -13.36
CA ARG A 72 -2.19 -3.50 -14.80
C ARG A 72 -0.73 -3.71 -15.22
N THR A 73 0.22 -3.03 -14.57
CA THR A 73 1.65 -3.20 -14.90
C THR A 73 2.19 -4.57 -14.58
N LEU A 74 1.59 -5.26 -13.61
CA LEU A 74 1.88 -6.66 -13.28
C LEU A 74 1.23 -7.67 -14.25
N GLY A 75 0.47 -7.20 -15.25
CA GLY A 75 -0.20 -8.07 -16.22
C GLY A 75 -1.34 -8.90 -15.63
N VAL A 76 -1.93 -8.45 -14.52
CA VAL A 76 -3.03 -9.15 -13.85
C VAL A 76 -4.32 -8.99 -14.68
N ASP A 77 -4.84 -10.12 -15.16
CA ASP A 77 -6.04 -10.20 -16.01
C ASP A 77 -7.17 -11.04 -15.38
N ARG A 78 -7.08 -11.35 -14.09
CA ARG A 78 -8.03 -12.19 -13.33
C ARG A 78 -7.99 -11.84 -11.85
N LYS A 79 -8.72 -12.61 -11.04
CA LYS A 79 -9.07 -12.37 -9.63
C LYS A 79 -7.88 -12.29 -8.65
N LEU A 80 -7.03 -11.29 -8.82
CA LEU A 80 -6.05 -10.80 -7.85
C LEU A 80 -6.39 -9.34 -7.53
N PHE A 81 -6.17 -8.96 -6.29
CA PHE A 81 -6.57 -7.66 -5.76
C PHE A 81 -5.36 -6.82 -5.39
N GLY A 82 -5.49 -5.51 -5.43
CA GLY A 82 -4.44 -4.58 -5.00
C GLY A 82 -4.75 -4.06 -3.60
N PHE A 83 -3.72 -3.75 -2.82
CA PHE A 83 -3.87 -3.08 -1.53
C PHE A 83 -2.74 -2.09 -1.25
N CYS A 84 -2.97 -1.17 -0.31
CA CYS A 84 -1.92 -0.31 0.23
C CYS A 84 -1.16 -1.03 1.35
N GLY A 85 0.10 -1.40 1.08
CA GLY A 85 0.99 -2.06 2.02
C GLY A 85 2.17 -1.20 2.51
N LEU A 86 2.05 0.13 2.50
CA LEU A 86 3.08 0.97 3.15
C LEU A 86 3.00 0.87 4.68
N PRO A 87 4.14 0.98 5.39
CA PRO A 87 4.15 1.05 6.85
C PRO A 87 3.18 2.11 7.38
N THR A 88 2.50 1.83 8.49
CA THR A 88 1.49 2.68 9.14
C THR A 88 0.21 2.96 8.34
N LEU A 89 0.17 2.62 7.04
CA LEU A 89 -1.02 2.79 6.20
C LEU A 89 -1.87 1.52 6.20
N PHE A 90 -1.23 0.36 6.22
CA PHE A 90 -1.92 -0.93 6.15
C PHE A 90 -2.84 -1.16 7.36
N ASN A 91 -2.31 -0.99 8.59
CA ASN A 91 -3.07 -1.15 9.85
C ASN A 91 -4.01 0.01 10.19
N ARG A 92 -4.40 0.84 9.22
CA ARG A 92 -5.45 1.85 9.48
C ARG A 92 -6.83 1.22 9.50
N SER A 93 -7.79 1.94 10.06
CA SER A 93 -9.20 1.54 10.07
C SER A 93 -9.75 1.32 8.66
N LEU A 94 -9.27 2.08 7.67
CA LEU A 94 -9.65 1.94 6.26
C LEU A 94 -8.48 1.37 5.45
N LEU A 95 -8.69 0.24 4.77
CA LEU A 95 -7.74 -0.34 3.81
C LEU A 95 -8.04 0.16 2.39
N GLU A 96 -7.09 0.78 1.72
CA GLU A 96 -7.22 1.06 0.29
C GLU A 96 -7.03 -0.22 -0.52
N VAL A 97 -7.94 -0.47 -1.45
CA VAL A 97 -7.92 -1.64 -2.33
C VAL A 97 -8.21 -1.25 -3.78
N SER A 98 -7.61 -1.97 -4.71
CA SER A 98 -7.88 -1.83 -6.14
C SER A 98 -8.23 -3.18 -6.76
N CYS A 99 -8.88 -3.14 -7.92
CA CYS A 99 -9.23 -4.32 -8.67
C CYS A 99 -9.02 -4.04 -10.15
N ALA A 100 -8.33 -4.94 -10.85
CA ALA A 100 -8.04 -4.77 -12.27
C ALA A 100 -9.31 -4.90 -13.13
N ARG A 101 -10.25 -5.75 -12.71
CA ARG A 101 -11.44 -6.15 -13.46
C ARG A 101 -12.72 -5.83 -12.69
N PRO A 102 -13.64 -5.01 -13.24
CA PRO A 102 -14.89 -4.66 -12.56
C PRO A 102 -15.71 -5.86 -12.09
N GLU A 103 -15.72 -6.96 -12.85
CA GLU A 103 -16.43 -8.19 -12.52
C GLU A 103 -15.87 -8.94 -11.30
N ASP A 104 -14.59 -8.73 -10.97
CA ASP A 104 -13.95 -9.36 -9.81
C ASP A 104 -14.22 -8.57 -8.50
N GLN A 105 -14.78 -7.36 -8.60
CA GLN A 105 -15.03 -6.50 -7.44
C GLN A 105 -15.97 -7.14 -6.43
N GLU A 106 -17.04 -7.79 -6.86
CA GLU A 106 -17.99 -8.39 -5.93
C GLU A 106 -17.36 -9.50 -5.10
N GLY A 107 -16.53 -10.34 -5.73
CA GLY A 107 -15.74 -11.34 -5.03
C GLY A 107 -14.76 -10.72 -4.03
N MET A 108 -14.11 -9.61 -4.39
CA MET A 108 -13.23 -8.88 -3.46
C MET A 108 -13.99 -8.34 -2.25
N LYS A 109 -15.17 -7.75 -2.44
CA LYS A 109 -15.99 -7.20 -1.35
C LYS A 109 -16.40 -8.29 -0.35
N GLN A 110 -16.75 -9.48 -0.85
CA GLN A 110 -17.08 -10.63 0.01
C GLN A 110 -15.88 -11.04 0.89
N VAL A 111 -14.68 -11.06 0.32
CA VAL A 111 -13.45 -11.36 1.07
C VAL A 111 -13.17 -10.27 2.10
N LEU A 112 -13.25 -8.99 1.74
CA LEU A 112 -13.02 -7.87 2.65
C LEU A 112 -14.05 -7.80 3.79
N THR A 113 -15.31 -8.13 3.50
CA THR A 113 -16.37 -8.27 4.50
C THR A 113 -16.04 -9.39 5.48
N SER A 114 -15.59 -10.54 4.97
CA SER A 114 -15.21 -11.68 5.80
C SER A 114 -13.94 -11.41 6.63
N LEU A 115 -13.03 -10.57 6.12
CA LEU A 115 -11.87 -10.07 6.86
C LEU A 115 -12.28 -9.12 7.99
N GLY A 116 -13.46 -8.48 7.91
CA GLY A 116 -13.94 -7.55 8.94
C GLY A 116 -13.23 -6.20 8.95
N THR A 117 -12.69 -5.75 7.80
CA THR A 117 -12.04 -4.43 7.67
C THR A 117 -12.89 -3.48 6.84
N ALA A 118 -12.98 -2.22 7.24
CA ALA A 118 -13.44 -1.18 6.33
C ALA A 118 -12.42 -1.01 5.19
N TYR A 119 -12.90 -0.70 4.00
CA TYR A 119 -12.06 -0.54 2.82
C TYR A 119 -12.55 0.58 1.91
N GLY A 120 -11.62 1.17 1.16
CA GLY A 120 -11.88 2.18 0.14
C GLY A 120 -11.42 1.68 -1.22
N MET A 121 -12.34 1.70 -2.20
CA MET A 121 -12.00 1.39 -3.58
C MET A 121 -11.24 2.56 -4.22
N VAL A 122 -10.09 2.26 -4.80
CA VAL A 122 -9.29 3.23 -5.57
C VAL A 122 -9.00 2.69 -6.97
N ALA A 123 -8.70 3.59 -7.89
CA ALA A 123 -8.25 3.19 -9.23
C ALA A 123 -6.94 2.40 -9.15
N ASP A 124 -6.78 1.41 -10.03
CA ASP A 124 -5.55 0.63 -10.12
C ASP A 124 -4.42 1.44 -10.75
N GLN A 125 -3.62 2.09 -9.91
CA GLN A 125 -2.46 2.90 -10.27
C GLN A 125 -1.43 2.84 -9.14
N ALA A 126 -0.14 2.95 -9.47
CA ALA A 126 0.92 2.96 -8.48
C ALA A 126 0.74 4.12 -7.48
N GLY A 127 0.90 3.80 -6.19
CA GLY A 127 0.81 4.76 -5.09
C GLY A 127 -0.61 5.03 -4.59
N MET A 128 -1.64 4.43 -5.21
CA MET A 128 -3.03 4.49 -4.75
C MET A 128 -3.51 5.93 -4.44
N ALA A 129 -4.41 6.14 -3.46
CA ALA A 129 -4.93 7.47 -3.16
C ALA A 129 -4.15 8.17 -2.03
N ALA A 130 -4.29 7.72 -0.78
CA ALA A 130 -3.61 8.33 0.37
C ALA A 130 -2.07 8.28 0.27
N PRO A 131 -1.41 7.16 -0.08
CA PRO A 131 0.05 7.12 -0.09
C PRO A 131 0.64 8.09 -1.11
N ARG A 132 -0.01 8.22 -2.28
CA ARG A 132 0.34 9.19 -3.31
C ARG A 132 0.20 10.64 -2.85
N ILE A 133 -0.89 10.99 -2.17
CA ILE A 133 -1.10 12.34 -1.64
C ILE A 133 -0.06 12.65 -0.57
N ILE A 134 0.15 11.73 0.38
CA ILE A 134 1.14 11.90 1.44
C ILE A 134 2.54 12.05 0.85
N ALA A 135 2.95 11.20 -0.10
CA ALA A 135 4.26 11.28 -0.73
C ALA A 135 4.49 12.63 -1.43
N ARG A 136 3.46 13.21 -2.06
CA ARG A 136 3.54 14.55 -2.66
C ARG A 136 3.65 15.66 -1.63
N ILE A 137 2.93 15.57 -0.52
CA ILE A 137 3.06 16.51 0.60
C ILE A 137 4.49 16.47 1.17
N ILE A 138 5.05 15.27 1.32
CA ILE A 138 6.45 15.09 1.73
C ILE A 138 7.39 15.74 0.72
N ASN A 139 7.19 15.49 -0.57
CA ASN A 139 8.03 16.04 -1.63
C ASN A 139 8.03 17.58 -1.64
N GLU A 140 6.86 18.18 -1.48
CA GLU A 140 6.68 19.63 -1.38
C GLU A 140 7.37 20.20 -0.15
N ALA A 141 7.29 19.51 1.00
CA ALA A 141 7.97 19.94 2.21
C ALA A 141 9.49 19.96 2.05
N TYR A 142 10.08 19.01 1.33
CA TYR A 142 11.50 19.04 0.98
C TYR A 142 11.84 20.22 0.07
N ALA A 143 11.03 20.51 -0.95
CA ALA A 143 11.25 21.68 -1.80
C ALA A 143 11.18 23.00 -1.00
N ALA A 144 10.17 23.16 -0.14
CA ALA A 144 10.05 24.33 0.72
C ALA A 144 11.25 24.50 1.67
N LEU A 145 11.82 23.39 2.17
CA LEU A 145 13.02 23.38 2.98
C LEU A 145 14.25 23.81 2.18
N GLU A 146 14.43 23.28 0.97
CA GLU A 146 15.53 23.64 0.06
C GLU A 146 15.51 25.12 -0.33
N ASP A 147 14.32 25.67 -0.58
CA ASP A 147 14.11 27.09 -0.88
C ASP A 147 14.34 28.01 0.34
N GLY A 148 14.54 27.43 1.54
CA GLY A 148 14.71 28.19 2.78
C GLY A 148 13.43 28.86 3.27
N THR A 149 12.25 28.34 2.87
CA THR A 149 10.95 28.91 3.23
C THR A 149 10.70 28.86 4.74
N ALA A 150 11.06 27.75 5.38
CA ALA A 150 10.93 27.54 6.82
C ALA A 150 11.82 26.38 7.29
N THR A 151 12.00 26.24 8.60
CA THR A 151 12.72 25.11 9.20
C THR A 151 11.90 23.82 9.09
N ARG A 152 12.54 22.65 9.27
CA ARG A 152 11.84 21.36 9.28
C ARG A 152 10.75 21.32 10.34
N GLU A 153 11.10 21.82 11.52
CA GLU A 153 10.24 21.85 12.71
C GLU A 153 9.03 22.75 12.49
N ASP A 154 9.23 23.94 11.89
CA ASP A 154 8.13 24.87 11.61
C ASP A 154 7.20 24.37 10.51
N ILE A 155 7.72 23.70 9.48
CA ILE A 155 6.90 23.08 8.42
C ILE A 155 6.02 21.97 9.02
N ASP A 156 6.61 21.08 9.84
CA ASP A 156 5.84 20.02 10.50
C ASP A 156 4.80 20.59 11.46
N LEU A 157 5.15 21.63 12.22
CA LEU A 157 4.22 22.31 13.13
C LEU A 157 3.07 22.98 12.38
N ALA A 158 3.37 23.69 11.30
CA ALA A 158 2.37 24.36 10.47
C ALA A 158 1.39 23.37 9.86
N MET A 159 1.86 22.22 9.36
CA MET A 159 0.98 21.20 8.80
C MET A 159 0.16 20.48 9.88
N LYS A 160 0.74 20.18 11.04
CA LYS A 160 -0.03 19.58 12.15
C LYS A 160 -1.12 20.51 12.65
N LEU A 161 -0.77 21.75 13.01
CA LEU A 161 -1.72 22.68 13.64
C LEU A 161 -2.61 23.39 12.63
N GLY A 162 -2.11 23.66 11.42
CA GLY A 162 -2.85 24.36 10.37
C GLY A 162 -3.82 23.46 9.59
N THR A 163 -3.50 22.19 9.40
CA THR A 163 -4.35 21.25 8.64
C THR A 163 -4.92 20.10 9.47
N ASN A 164 -4.63 20.08 10.78
CA ASN A 164 -5.05 19.03 11.71
C ASN A 164 -4.60 17.62 11.28
N TYR A 165 -3.43 17.51 10.66
CA TYR A 165 -2.82 16.21 10.38
C TYR A 165 -2.21 15.61 11.64
N PRO A 166 -2.26 14.27 11.80
CA PRO A 166 -1.70 13.61 12.97
C PRO A 166 -0.17 13.73 13.05
N TRP A 167 0.49 13.92 11.89
CA TRP A 167 1.93 14.08 11.76
C TRP A 167 2.27 15.12 10.70
N GLY A 168 3.41 15.79 10.89
CA GLY A 168 3.99 16.67 9.88
C GLY A 168 4.60 15.89 8.71
N PRO A 169 4.85 16.52 7.55
CA PRO A 169 5.45 15.86 6.40
C PRO A 169 6.76 15.11 6.69
N PHE A 170 7.64 15.66 7.52
CA PHE A 170 8.91 14.99 7.83
C PHE A 170 8.72 13.81 8.79
N GLU A 171 7.88 13.97 9.81
CA GLU A 171 7.42 12.85 10.65
C GLU A 171 6.75 11.73 9.83
N TRP A 172 5.95 12.08 8.81
CA TRP A 172 5.40 11.10 7.87
C TRP A 172 6.50 10.37 7.10
N CYS A 173 7.49 11.09 6.58
CA CYS A 173 8.61 10.52 5.84
C CYS A 173 9.40 9.52 6.69
N GLU A 174 9.64 9.83 7.97
CA GLU A 174 10.32 8.95 8.91
C GLU A 174 9.52 7.66 9.17
N ARG A 175 8.20 7.77 9.36
CA ARG A 175 7.31 6.63 9.62
C ARG A 175 7.11 5.74 8.40
N LEU A 176 6.92 6.33 7.23
CA LEU A 176 6.76 5.58 5.98
C LEU A 176 8.10 4.99 5.50
N GLY A 177 9.21 5.66 5.82
CA GLY A 177 10.53 5.39 5.30
C GLY A 177 10.80 6.16 4.01
N ARG A 178 11.87 6.98 4.01
CA ARG A 178 12.28 7.81 2.87
C ARG A 178 12.39 7.02 1.56
N ASN A 179 12.94 5.80 1.62
CA ASN A 179 13.09 4.95 0.44
C ASN A 179 11.74 4.55 -0.18
N HIS A 180 10.73 4.28 0.66
CA HIS A 180 9.37 4.00 0.16
C HIS A 180 8.77 5.24 -0.50
N VAL A 181 8.94 6.43 0.09
CA VAL A 181 8.44 7.68 -0.50
C VAL A 181 9.05 7.93 -1.88
N ILE A 182 10.38 7.86 -1.99
CA ILE A 182 11.10 8.03 -3.27
C ILE A 182 10.68 6.97 -4.28
N ARG A 183 10.55 5.71 -3.85
CA ARG A 183 10.13 4.60 -4.72
C ARG A 183 8.72 4.83 -5.28
N LEU A 184 7.78 5.27 -4.43
CA LEU A 184 6.42 5.57 -4.83
C LEU A 184 6.39 6.73 -5.83
N LEU A 185 7.05 7.84 -5.51
CA LEU A 185 7.12 9.01 -6.38
C LEU A 185 7.67 8.65 -7.77
N ASN A 186 8.77 7.89 -7.81
CA ASN A 186 9.32 7.38 -9.06
C ASN A 186 8.35 6.47 -9.83
N ALA A 187 7.62 5.58 -9.14
CA ALA A 187 6.63 4.71 -9.78
C ALA A 187 5.48 5.53 -10.38
N ALA A 188 4.94 6.49 -9.62
CA ALA A 188 3.89 7.38 -10.08
C ALA A 188 4.36 8.25 -11.26
N TYR A 189 5.59 8.75 -11.22
CA TYR A 189 6.20 9.50 -12.33
C TYR A 189 6.33 8.64 -13.59
N ARG A 190 6.83 7.40 -13.47
CA ARG A 190 6.96 6.49 -14.62
C ARG A 190 5.61 6.13 -15.25
N GLU A 191 4.55 5.93 -14.46
CA GLU A 191 3.23 5.60 -14.98
C GLU A 191 2.52 6.80 -15.63
N SER A 192 2.69 8.00 -15.07
CA SER A 192 1.91 9.18 -15.49
C SER A 192 2.65 10.17 -16.39
N GLY A 193 3.97 10.20 -16.35
CA GLY A 193 4.80 11.23 -16.98
C GLY A 193 4.66 12.63 -16.35
N ASP A 194 3.99 12.76 -15.21
CA ASP A 194 3.69 14.04 -14.59
C ASP A 194 4.82 14.49 -13.65
N GLU A 195 5.48 15.59 -14.00
CA GLU A 195 6.61 16.19 -13.28
C GLU A 195 6.35 16.44 -11.79
N ARG A 196 5.07 16.57 -11.38
CA ARG A 196 4.71 16.74 -9.95
C ARG A 196 5.03 15.52 -9.08
N TYR A 197 5.36 14.38 -9.68
CA TYR A 197 5.83 13.18 -8.98
C TYR A 197 7.34 13.02 -9.00
N LYS A 198 8.09 13.92 -9.64
CA LYS A 198 9.55 13.84 -9.63
C LYS A 198 10.05 14.10 -8.20
N PRO A 199 10.84 13.18 -7.61
CA PRO A 199 11.40 13.40 -6.29
C PRO A 199 12.24 14.67 -6.24
N SER A 200 12.04 15.50 -5.22
CA SER A 200 12.96 16.56 -4.83
C SER A 200 14.28 15.94 -4.36
N ASN A 201 15.37 16.69 -4.43
CA ASN A 201 16.73 16.16 -4.19
C ASN A 201 17.00 15.83 -2.70
#